data_AF-A0A9D7H1B6-F1
#
_entry.id   AF-A0A9D7H1B6-F1
#
_cell.length_a   1.000
_cell.length_b   1.000
_cell.length_c   1.000
_cell.angle_alpha   90.00
_cell.angle_beta   90.00
_cell.angle_gamma   90.00
#
_symmetry.space_group_name_H-M   'P 1'
#
loop_
_entity.id
_entity.type
_entity.pdbx_description
1 polymer ?
#
loop_
_entity_poly.entity_id
_entity_poly.type
_entity_poly.pdbx_seq_one_letter_code
_entity_poly.pdbx_strand_id
1 'polypeptide(L)'
;MHEPVTLNILYAMPIPVGHRVEVHVFAAAASMFQGVEPVPSQPLVRDLETGIIYGAGWHYEDVSVYVPHQVRPLPLHPRRDLQVPYAPLVGRVLACRIAAIGAGKGQYQQTTLVVEPLPPEQVYR
;
A
#
# COMPACT_ATOMS: atom_id res chain seq x y z
N MET A 1 -0.74 -18.32 17.08
CA MET A 1 -0.70 -16.85 16.90
C MET A 1 0.33 -16.58 15.83
N HIS A 2 -0.05 -15.87 14.76
CA HIS A 2 0.90 -15.51 13.70
C HIS A 2 1.75 -14.33 14.16
N GLU A 3 3.02 -14.32 13.77
CA GLU A 3 3.93 -13.23 14.12
C GLU A 3 3.46 -11.92 13.45
N PRO A 4 3.41 -10.80 14.19
CA PRO A 4 3.07 -9.50 13.60
C PRO A 4 4.05 -9.10 12.49
N VAL A 5 3.51 -8.57 11.40
CA VAL A 5 4.27 -8.08 10.24
C VAL A 5 4.39 -6.56 10.33
N THR A 6 5.59 -6.02 10.14
CA THR A 6 5.82 -4.58 10.04
C THR A 6 6.01 -4.16 8.59
N LEU A 7 5.18 -3.23 8.13
CA LEU A 7 5.19 -2.66 6.79
C LEU A 7 5.69 -1.21 6.88
N ASN A 8 6.67 -0.85 6.06
CA ASN A 8 7.15 0.53 5.90
C ASN A 8 6.75 1.03 4.53
N ILE A 9 5.79 1.94 4.52
CA ILE A 9 5.05 2.35 3.34
C ILE A 9 5.37 3.82 3.07
N LEU A 10 5.81 4.13 1.86
CA LEU A 10 5.88 5.50 1.35
C LEU A 10 4.44 6.02 1.29
N TYR A 11 4.20 7.31 1.52
CA TYR A 11 2.89 7.97 1.66
C TYR A 11 2.11 7.70 2.98
N ALA A 12 1.22 8.65 3.30
CA ALA A 12 0.46 8.69 4.55
C ALA A 12 -0.82 7.84 4.46
N MET A 13 -1.01 6.95 5.44
CA MET A 13 -2.19 6.09 5.55
C MET A 13 -2.68 6.05 7.01
N PRO A 14 -3.54 6.98 7.44
CA PRO A 14 -4.07 6.98 8.80
C PRO A 14 -5.11 5.87 8.97
N ILE A 15 -4.64 4.66 9.26
CA ILE A 15 -5.51 3.51 9.52
C ILE A 15 -5.61 3.32 11.05
N PRO A 16 -6.82 3.37 11.65
CA PRO A 16 -6.97 3.20 13.08
C PRO A 16 -6.51 1.84 13.60
N VAL A 17 -5.96 1.82 14.81
CA VAL A 17 -5.64 0.57 15.51
C VAL A 17 -6.93 -0.23 15.72
N GLY A 18 -6.84 -1.53 15.49
CA GLY A 18 -7.96 -2.45 15.58
C GLY A 18 -8.72 -2.66 14.27
N HIS A 19 -8.51 -1.84 13.23
CA HIS A 19 -9.09 -2.08 11.92
C HIS A 19 -8.46 -3.32 11.25
N ARG A 20 -9.22 -4.00 10.41
CA ARG A 20 -8.76 -5.03 9.50
C ARG A 20 -8.34 -4.39 8.18
N VAL A 21 -7.24 -4.90 7.65
CA VAL A 21 -6.67 -4.44 6.39
C VAL A 21 -6.43 -5.60 5.46
N GLU A 22 -6.53 -5.32 4.18
CA GLU A 22 -6.04 -6.18 3.11
C GLU A 22 -4.91 -5.43 2.39
N VAL A 23 -3.74 -6.05 2.32
CA VAL A 23 -2.51 -5.47 1.78
C VAL A 23 -2.07 -6.27 0.57
N HIS A 24 -2.01 -5.61 -0.58
CA HIS A 24 -1.50 -6.16 -1.83
C HIS A 24 -0.16 -5.52 -2.17
N VAL A 25 0.87 -6.36 -2.35
CA VAL A 25 2.14 -5.94 -2.94
C VAL A 25 2.11 -6.32 -4.41
N PHE A 26 2.26 -5.34 -5.29
CA PHE A 26 2.37 -5.55 -6.72
C PHE A 26 3.82 -5.46 -7.18
N ALA A 27 4.13 -6.08 -8.31
CA ALA A 27 5.42 -5.93 -8.98
C ALA A 27 5.36 -4.85 -10.06
N ALA A 28 6.43 -4.07 -10.16
CA ALA A 28 6.59 -3.02 -11.16
C ALA A 28 8.00 -3.07 -11.76
N ALA A 29 8.16 -2.54 -12.97
CA ALA A 29 9.49 -2.40 -13.57
C ALA A 29 10.28 -1.32 -12.82
N ALA A 30 11.45 -1.69 -12.29
CA ALA A 30 12.31 -0.74 -11.57
C ALA A 30 12.97 0.29 -12.53
N SER A 31 13.18 -0.08 -13.80
CA SER A 31 13.59 0.79 -14.91
C SER A 31 13.40 0.07 -16.25
N MET A 32 13.55 0.77 -17.39
CA MET A 32 13.44 0.17 -18.74
C MET A 32 14.42 -1.00 -18.99
N PHE A 33 15.47 -1.13 -18.16
CA PHE A 33 16.51 -2.17 -18.26
C PHE A 33 16.51 -3.17 -17.10
N GLN A 34 15.64 -2.99 -16.09
CA GLN A 34 15.53 -3.90 -14.95
C GLN A 34 14.24 -4.71 -15.03
N GLY A 35 14.29 -5.94 -14.51
CA GLY A 35 13.14 -6.83 -14.45
C GLY A 35 11.98 -6.26 -13.63
N VAL A 36 10.84 -6.95 -13.70
CA VAL A 36 9.65 -6.65 -12.91
C VAL A 36 9.85 -7.21 -11.51
N GLU A 37 9.88 -6.33 -10.50
CA GLU A 37 10.21 -6.69 -9.12
C GLU A 37 9.10 -6.21 -8.15
N PRO A 38 8.85 -6.93 -7.04
CA PRO A 38 7.89 -6.50 -6.02
C PRO A 38 8.25 -5.15 -5.41
N VAL A 39 7.24 -4.30 -5.16
CA VAL A 39 7.43 -2.96 -4.56
C VAL A 39 6.75 -2.88 -3.17
N PRO A 40 7.33 -3.50 -2.12
CA PRO A 40 6.71 -3.59 -0.80
C PRO A 40 6.59 -2.25 -0.08
N SER A 41 7.35 -1.23 -0.50
CA SER A 41 7.28 0.13 0.05
C SER A 41 6.09 0.93 -0.48
N GLN A 42 5.38 0.41 -1.48
CA GLN A 42 4.22 1.05 -2.08
C GLN A 42 3.08 0.06 -2.30
N PRO A 43 2.59 -0.63 -1.25
CA PRO A 43 1.47 -1.55 -1.41
C PRO A 43 0.17 -0.79 -1.68
N LEU A 44 -0.82 -1.51 -2.20
CA LEU A 44 -2.21 -1.10 -2.12
C LEU A 44 -2.79 -1.65 -0.81
N VAL A 45 -3.28 -0.76 0.05
CA VAL A 45 -3.88 -1.13 1.34
C VAL A 45 -5.34 -0.75 1.32
N ARG A 46 -6.22 -1.70 1.65
CA ARG A 46 -7.64 -1.46 1.85
C ARG A 46 -7.97 -1.57 3.33
N ASP A 47 -8.56 -0.52 3.89
CA ASP A 47 -9.20 -0.56 5.20
C ASP A 47 -10.59 -1.21 5.04
N LEU A 48 -10.78 -2.36 5.67
CA LEU A 48 -11.98 -3.19 5.47
C LEU A 48 -13.17 -2.70 6.29
N GLU A 49 -12.96 -1.87 7.31
CA GLU A 49 -14.03 -1.28 8.12
C GLU A 49 -14.59 -0.03 7.44
N THR A 50 -13.74 0.78 6.81
CA THR A 50 -14.17 2.06 6.19
C THR A 50 -14.33 1.95 4.68
N GLY A 51 -13.74 0.94 4.04
CA GLY A 51 -13.67 0.80 2.59
C GLY A 51 -12.67 1.71 1.90
N ILE A 52 -11.89 2.51 2.65
CA ILE A 52 -10.86 3.41 2.09
C ILE A 52 -9.75 2.57 1.44
N ILE A 53 -9.34 2.98 0.24
CA ILE A 53 -8.23 2.37 -0.50
C ILE A 53 -7.07 3.38 -0.53
N TYR A 54 -5.93 2.94 -0.03
CA TYR A 54 -4.68 3.67 -0.07
C TYR A 54 -3.78 3.06 -1.13
N GLY A 55 -3.26 3.89 -2.04
CA GLY A 55 -2.33 3.42 -3.06
C GLY A 55 -1.64 4.58 -3.77
N ALA A 56 -0.46 4.29 -4.32
CA ALA A 56 0.22 5.17 -5.26
C ALA A 56 -0.52 5.30 -6.60
N GLY A 57 -0.25 6.38 -7.34
CA GLY A 57 -0.88 6.64 -8.64
C GLY A 57 -0.69 5.52 -9.67
N TRP A 58 0.47 4.84 -9.67
CA TRP A 58 0.75 3.73 -10.61
C TRP A 58 -0.16 2.51 -10.44
N HIS A 59 -0.82 2.37 -9.28
CA HIS A 59 -1.84 1.35 -9.12
C HIS A 59 -3.08 1.60 -9.98
N TYR A 60 -3.32 2.84 -10.38
CA TYR A 60 -4.56 3.27 -11.02
C TYR A 60 -4.37 3.66 -12.49
N GLU A 61 -3.15 4.05 -12.89
CA GLU A 61 -2.84 4.47 -14.25
C GLU A 61 -1.39 4.18 -14.62
N ASP A 62 -1.07 4.24 -15.91
CA ASP A 62 0.32 4.21 -16.39
C ASP A 62 0.95 5.59 -16.18
N VAL A 63 2.02 5.63 -15.40
CA VAL A 63 2.65 6.89 -14.95
C VAL A 63 3.52 7.54 -16.04
N SER A 64 3.57 6.96 -17.25
CA SER A 64 4.23 7.56 -18.42
C SER A 64 3.71 8.96 -18.79
N VAL A 65 2.55 9.39 -18.26
CA VAL A 65 1.95 10.72 -18.48
C VAL A 65 1.81 11.53 -17.19
N TYR A 66 2.71 11.36 -16.20
CA TYR A 66 2.66 12.17 -14.97
C TYR A 66 3.04 13.64 -15.23
N VAL A 67 2.10 14.54 -14.91
CA VAL A 67 2.35 15.99 -14.84
C VAL A 67 2.35 16.39 -13.36
N PRO A 68 3.47 16.91 -12.83
CA PRO A 68 3.54 17.34 -11.45
C PRO A 68 2.44 18.35 -11.09
N HIS A 69 1.88 18.20 -9.89
CA HIS A 69 0.90 19.13 -9.30
C HIS A 69 -0.46 19.22 -10.02
N GLN A 70 -0.73 18.37 -11.01
CA GLN A 70 -2.03 18.30 -11.64
C GLN A 70 -2.96 17.37 -10.86
N VAL A 71 -4.08 17.90 -10.38
CA VAL A 71 -5.18 17.07 -9.87
C VAL A 71 -5.89 16.44 -11.07
N ARG A 72 -5.96 15.11 -11.09
CA ARG A 72 -6.67 14.35 -12.13
C ARG A 72 -7.55 13.28 -11.50
N PRO A 73 -8.66 12.91 -12.16
CA PRO A 73 -9.50 11.82 -11.67
C PRO A 73 -8.73 10.50 -11.75
N LEU A 74 -8.64 9.79 -10.64
CA LEU A 74 -8.15 8.42 -10.58
C LEU A 74 -9.35 7.45 -10.49
N PRO A 75 -9.30 6.30 -11.19
CA PRO A 75 -10.27 5.23 -10.99
C PRO A 75 -10.35 4.78 -9.53
N LEU A 76 -11.55 4.37 -9.08
CA LEU A 76 -11.73 3.79 -7.74
C LEU A 76 -11.13 2.39 -7.61
N HIS A 77 -10.81 1.73 -8.74
CA HIS A 77 -10.29 0.37 -8.76
C HIS A 77 -8.86 0.37 -9.32
N PRO A 78 -7.96 -0.46 -8.77
CA PRO A 78 -6.64 -0.65 -9.34
C PRO A 78 -6.72 -1.19 -10.77
N ARG A 79 -5.66 -0.95 -11.55
CA ARG A 79 -5.48 -1.56 -12.87
C ARG A 79 -5.45 -3.08 -12.75
N ARG A 80 -5.97 -3.75 -13.77
CA ARG A 80 -6.10 -5.21 -13.80
C ARG A 80 -4.87 -5.93 -14.33
N ASP A 81 -3.93 -5.20 -14.92
CA ASP A 81 -2.70 -5.72 -15.51
C ASP A 81 -1.51 -5.71 -14.54
N LEU A 82 -1.72 -5.32 -13.28
CA LEU A 82 -0.69 -5.36 -12.25
C LEU A 82 -0.36 -6.81 -11.87
N GLN A 83 0.93 -7.13 -11.82
CA GLN A 83 1.38 -8.45 -11.40
C GLN A 83 1.35 -8.56 -9.88
N VAL A 84 0.71 -9.61 -9.38
CA VAL A 84 0.60 -9.94 -7.94
C VAL A 84 1.58 -11.08 -7.62
N PRO A 85 2.78 -10.80 -7.09
CA PRO A 85 3.78 -11.83 -6.78
C PRO A 85 3.38 -12.74 -5.60
N TYR A 86 2.53 -12.26 -4.70
CA TYR A 86 2.17 -12.96 -3.44
C TYR A 86 0.68 -12.85 -3.14
N ALA A 87 0.16 -13.79 -2.36
CA ALA A 87 -1.19 -13.65 -1.81
C ALA A 87 -1.30 -12.38 -0.93
N PRO A 88 -2.48 -11.73 -0.88
CA PRO A 88 -2.65 -10.56 -0.02
C PRO A 88 -2.47 -10.90 1.46
N LEU A 89 -1.84 -10.00 2.19
CA LEU A 89 -1.81 -10.04 3.64
C LEU A 89 -3.13 -9.45 4.15
N VAL A 90 -3.94 -10.28 4.80
CA VAL A 90 -5.12 -9.82 5.53
C VAL A 90 -4.84 -9.91 7.02
N GLY A 91 -5.10 -8.83 7.75
CA GLY A 91 -4.69 -8.74 9.15
C GLY A 91 -5.37 -7.62 9.93
N ARG A 92 -5.16 -7.57 11.24
CA ARG A 92 -5.61 -6.49 12.12
C ARG A 92 -4.46 -5.53 12.42
N VAL A 93 -4.71 -4.23 12.35
CA VAL A 93 -3.73 -3.20 12.68
C VAL A 93 -3.49 -3.16 14.19
N LEU A 94 -2.25 -3.40 14.60
CA LEU A 94 -1.80 -3.28 15.99
C LEU A 94 -1.22 -1.88 16.27
N ALA A 95 -0.58 -1.27 15.28
CA ALA A 95 -0.02 0.06 15.38
C ALA A 95 0.05 0.73 14.01
N CYS A 96 -0.18 2.04 13.99
CA CYS A 96 0.00 2.88 12.80
C CYS A 96 0.73 4.16 13.21
N ARG A 97 1.91 4.40 12.63
CA ARG A 97 2.67 5.63 12.80
C ARG A 97 2.86 6.29 11.45
N ILE A 98 2.55 7.59 11.37
CA ILE A 98 2.90 8.42 10.22
C ILE A 98 3.98 9.40 10.65
N ALA A 99 5.06 9.47 9.88
CA ALA A 99 6.16 10.39 10.12
C ALA A 99 6.57 11.07 8.80
N ALA A 100 6.89 12.36 8.87
CA ALA A 100 7.64 13.01 7.82
C ALA A 100 9.11 12.57 7.93
N ILE A 101 9.65 12.02 6.84
CA ILE A 101 11.05 11.59 6.74
C ILE A 101 11.74 12.31 5.57
N GLY A 102 13.07 12.23 5.51
CA GLY A 102 13.88 12.99 4.54
C GLY A 102 14.37 14.33 5.10
N ALA A 103 15.08 15.09 4.27
CA ALA A 103 15.75 16.33 4.68
C ALA A 103 15.46 17.50 3.71
N GLY A 104 15.46 18.72 4.24
CA GLY A 104 15.24 19.94 3.46
C GLY A 104 13.90 19.93 2.73
N LYS A 105 13.91 20.27 1.43
CA LYS A 105 12.71 20.28 0.57
C LYS A 105 12.28 18.89 0.09
N GLY A 106 13.05 17.84 0.38
CA GLY A 106 12.78 16.46 -0.01
C GLY A 106 12.04 15.66 1.06
N GLN A 107 11.29 16.30 1.96
CA GLN A 107 10.53 15.60 2.96
C GLN A 107 9.30 14.92 2.35
N TYR A 108 9.05 13.69 2.78
CA TYR A 108 7.88 12.91 2.37
C TYR A 108 7.31 12.13 3.56
N GLN A 109 6.04 11.75 3.47
CA GLN A 109 5.39 10.97 4.52
C GLN A 109 5.76 9.50 4.37
N GLN A 110 6.04 8.86 5.51
CA GLN A 110 6.14 7.41 5.63
C GLN A 110 5.15 6.92 6.68
N THR A 111 4.41 5.87 6.34
CA THR A 111 3.60 5.11 7.28
C THR A 111 4.36 3.85 7.72
N THR A 112 4.47 3.61 9.02
CA THR A 112 4.85 2.30 9.56
C THR A 112 3.59 1.65 10.12
N LEU A 113 3.19 0.53 9.54
CA LEU A 113 2.00 -0.22 9.90
C LEU A 113 2.41 -1.58 10.47
N VAL A 114 1.95 -1.90 11.68
CA VAL A 114 2.15 -3.22 12.29
C VAL A 114 0.83 -3.96 12.21
N VAL A 115 0.85 -5.14 11.59
CA VAL A 115 -0.34 -5.93 11.26
C VAL A 115 -0.21 -7.33 11.84
N GLU A 116 -1.18 -7.76 12.62
CA GLU A 116 -1.35 -9.16 13.03
C GLU A 116 -2.08 -9.92 11.92
N PRO A 117 -1.47 -10.92 11.26
CA PRO A 117 -2.15 -11.69 10.22
C PRO A 117 -3.38 -12.42 10.76
N LEU A 118 -4.50 -12.29 10.05
CA LEU A 118 -5.71 -13.05 10.34
C LEU A 118 -5.59 -14.45 9.71
N PRO A 119 -6.08 -15.49 10.38
CA PRO A 119 -6.14 -16.81 9.78
C PRO A 119 -7.23 -16.83 8.68
N PRO A 120 -7.11 -17.73 7.67
CA PRO A 120 -7.97 -17.72 6.48
C PRO A 120 -9.48 -17.71 6.78
N GLU A 121 -9.90 -18.39 7.84
CA GLU A 121 -11.30 -18.49 8.27
C GLU A 121 -11.90 -17.18 8.82
N GLN A 122 -11.06 -16.19 9.14
CA GLN A 122 -11.48 -14.87 9.65
C GLN A 122 -11.44 -13.77 8.57
N VAL A 123 -10.91 -14.07 7.37
CA VAL A 123 -10.81 -13.13 6.25
C VAL A 123 -12.18 -12.79 5.66
N TYR A 124 -13.12 -13.74 5.64
CA TYR A 124 -14.42 -13.62 4.95
C TYR A 124 -15.63 -13.46 5.88
N ARG A 125 -15.40 -13.14 7.16
CA ARG A 125 -16.46 -12.88 8.14
C ARG A 125 -16.68 -11.38 8.33
#